data_AF-A0A3P8RP35-F1
#
_entry.id   AF-A0A3P8RP35-F1
#
_cell.length_a   1.000
_cell.length_b   1.000
_cell.length_c   1.000
_cell.angle_alpha   90.00
_cell.angle_beta   90.00
_cell.angle_gamma   90.00
#
_symmetry.space_group_name_H-M   'P 1'
#
loop_
_entity.id
_entity.type
_entity.pdbx_description
1 polymer ?
#
loop_
_entity_poly.entity_id
_entity_poly.type
_entity_poly.pdbx_seq_one_letter_code
_entity_poly.pdbx_strand_id
1 'polypeptide(L)' 'MASGLSDLKGAEALNDYLSSRSYLAGFSPSQADHKAFKLLRRPPNPHHVHALRWYRHIAALQQDLHPDSSSE' A
#
# COMPACT_ATOMS: atom_id res chain seq x y z
N MET A 1 1.93 -23.87 5.92
CA MET A 1 0.93 -23.58 4.85
C MET A 1 -0.24 -22.74 5.39
N ALA A 2 0.00 -21.63 6.11
CA ALA A 2 -1.07 -20.83 6.74
C ALA A 2 -1.04 -19.32 6.39
N SER A 3 -0.15 -18.89 5.48
CA SER A 3 -0.02 -17.45 5.17
C SER A 3 -1.13 -16.95 4.24
N GLY A 4 -1.60 -17.78 3.31
CA GLY A 4 -2.51 -17.33 2.24
C GLY A 4 -3.87 -16.81 2.72
N LEU A 5 -4.49 -17.44 3.71
CA LEU A 5 -5.79 -17.02 4.25
C LEU A 5 -5.71 -15.72 5.07
N SER A 6 -4.63 -15.55 5.84
CA SER A 6 -4.37 -14.34 6.62
C SER A 6 -4.07 -13.15 5.72
N ASP A 7 -3.28 -13.38 4.67
CA ASP A 7 -2.92 -12.38 3.67
C ASP A 7 -4.14 -11.94 2.83
N LEU A 8 -5.04 -12.88 2.48
CA LEU A 8 -6.31 -12.60 1.79
C LEU A 8 -7.23 -11.71 2.64
N LYS A 9 -7.44 -12.09 3.91
CA LYS A 9 -8.32 -11.34 4.82
C LYS A 9 -7.75 -9.96 5.17
N GLY A 10 -6.43 -9.85 5.27
CA GLY A 10 -5.75 -8.56 5.44
C GLY A 10 -5.91 -7.63 4.25
N ALA A 11 -5.82 -8.15 3.02
CA ALA A 11 -5.98 -7.36 1.81
C ALA A 11 -7.43 -6.87 1.59
N GLU A 12 -8.43 -7.70 1.93
CA GLU A 12 -9.84 -7.32 1.87
C GLU A 12 -10.17 -6.22 2.90
N ALA A 13 -9.78 -6.40 4.16
CA ALA A 13 -10.00 -5.38 5.20
C ALA A 13 -9.30 -4.05 4.86
N LEU A 14 -8.10 -4.11 4.30
CA LEU A 14 -7.38 -2.93 3.81
C LEU A 14 -8.11 -2.25 2.66
N ASN A 15 -8.66 -3.02 1.72
CA ASN A 15 -9.43 -2.50 0.59
C ASN A 15 -10.66 -1.72 1.07
N ASP A 16 -11.42 -2.29 2.00
CA ASP A 16 -12.63 -1.66 2.53
C ASP A 16 -12.30 -0.39 3.30
N TYR A 17 -11.23 -0.41 4.11
CA TYR A 17 -10.75 0.78 4.82
C TYR A 17 -10.39 1.93 3.86
N LEU A 18 -9.74 1.60 2.74
CA LEU A 18 -9.27 2.55 1.71
C LEU A 18 -10.34 2.92 0.68
N SER A 19 -11.55 2.39 0.78
CA SER A 19 -12.68 2.76 -0.09
C SER A 19 -13.03 4.24 0.03
N SER A 20 -12.90 4.80 1.23
CA SER A 20 -13.19 6.21 1.56
C SER A 20 -11.95 7.01 1.97
N ARG A 21 -10.75 6.41 1.86
CA ARG A 21 -9.50 6.99 2.37
C ARG A 21 -8.36 6.81 1.37
N SER A 22 -7.50 7.82 1.30
CA SER A 22 -6.30 7.78 0.46
C SER A 22 -5.10 7.16 1.18
N TYR A 23 -5.06 7.24 2.51
CA TYR A 23 -3.95 6.80 3.37
C TYR A 23 -4.45 6.12 4.64
N LEU A 24 -3.55 5.47 5.37
CA LEU A 24 -3.86 4.79 6.63
C LEU A 24 -3.95 5.73 7.84
N ALA A 25 -3.47 6.97 7.72
CA ALA A 25 -3.65 8.01 8.72
C ALA A 25 -3.63 9.40 8.08
N GLY A 26 -4.59 10.26 8.45
CA GLY A 26 -4.68 11.63 7.94
C GLY A 26 -4.92 11.71 6.43
N PHE A 27 -4.41 12.78 5.81
CA PHE A 27 -4.63 13.10 4.40
C PHE A 27 -3.34 13.12 3.57
N SER A 28 -2.22 12.67 4.15
CA SER A 28 -0.89 12.62 3.52
C SER A 28 -0.22 11.29 3.86
N PRO A 29 0.80 10.85 3.09
CA PRO A 29 1.55 9.63 3.41
C PRO A 29 2.11 9.65 4.83
N SER A 30 2.00 8.53 5.54
CA SER A 30 2.39 8.43 6.94
C SER A 30 3.23 7.17 7.23
N GLN A 31 3.79 7.10 8.45
CA GLN A 31 4.52 5.91 8.90
C GLN A 31 3.64 4.64 8.94
N ALA A 32 2.31 4.81 9.09
CA ALA A 32 1.38 3.68 9.02
C ALA A 32 1.38 3.06 7.61
N ASP A 33 1.37 3.90 6.57
CA ASP A 33 1.42 3.46 5.18
C ASP A 33 2.72 2.70 4.88
N HIS A 34 3.87 3.25 5.31
CA HIS A 34 5.16 2.60 5.12
C HIS A 34 5.25 1.21 5.79
N LYS A 35 4.72 1.08 7.01
CA LYS A 35 4.70 -0.20 7.73
C LYS A 35 3.81 -1.22 7.01
N ALA A 36 2.59 -0.83 6.65
CA ALA A 36 1.66 -1.71 5.95
C ALA A 36 2.19 -2.13 4.57
N PHE A 37 2.80 -1.20 3.83
CA PHE A 37 3.37 -1.47 2.51
C PHE A 37 4.47 -2.54 2.57
N LYS A 38 5.38 -2.43 3.55
CA LYS A 38 6.45 -3.43 3.78
C LYS A 38 5.91 -4.82 4.13
N LEU A 39 4.79 -4.89 4.86
CA LEU A 39 4.17 -6.17 5.24
C LEU A 39 3.54 -6.88 4.04
N LEU A 40 2.93 -6.15 3.11
CA LEU A 40 2.28 -6.74 1.93
C LEU A 40 3.28 -7.43 0.98
N ARG A 41 4.53 -6.93 0.89
CA ARG A 41 5.65 -7.44 0.05
C ARG A 41 5.41 -7.52 -1.46
N ARG A 42 4.16 -7.61 -1.91
CA ARG A 42 3.71 -7.73 -3.30
C ARG A 42 2.40 -6.94 -3.49
N PRO A 43 2.05 -6.56 -4.72
CA PRO A 43 0.78 -5.89 -5.00
C PRO A 43 -0.43 -6.75 -4.56
N PRO A 44 -1.49 -6.13 -4.00
CA PRO A 44 -2.76 -6.81 -3.76
C PRO A 44 -3.40 -7.35 -5.05
N ASN A 45 -4.35 -8.28 -4.91
CA ASN A 45 -5.14 -8.78 -6.02
C ASN A 45 -5.87 -7.62 -6.76
N PRO A 46 -5.93 -7.60 -8.10
CA PRO A 46 -6.65 -6.58 -8.87
C PRO A 46 -8.12 -6.36 -8.49
N HIS A 47 -8.80 -7.34 -7.90
CA HIS A 47 -10.16 -7.19 -7.39
C HIS A 47 -10.24 -6.28 -6.15
N HIS A 48 -9.15 -6.15 -5.39
CA HIS A 48 -9.03 -5.22 -4.27
C HIS A 48 -8.57 -3.85 -4.77
N VAL A 49 -9.42 -3.21 -5.57
CA VAL A 49 -9.09 -2.00 -6.35
C VAL A 49 -8.57 -0.84 -5.51
N HIS A 50 -9.08 -0.63 -4.31
CA HIS A 50 -8.67 0.47 -3.43
C HIS A 50 -7.32 0.20 -2.77
N ALA A 51 -7.10 -1.05 -2.32
CA ALA A 51 -5.81 -1.47 -1.79
C ALA A 51 -4.74 -1.45 -2.89
N LEU A 52 -5.06 -1.88 -4.11
CA LEU A 52 -4.12 -1.85 -5.24
C LEU A 52 -3.77 -0.42 -5.66
N ARG A 53 -4.76 0.49 -5.71
CA ARG A 53 -4.54 1.93 -5.95
C ARG A 53 -3.55 2.50 -4.93
N TRP A 54 -3.82 2.28 -3.64
CA TRP A 54 -2.95 2.75 -2.56
C TRP A 54 -1.55 2.13 -2.65
N TYR A 55 -1.43 0.82 -2.89
CA TYR A 55 -0.13 0.15 -2.99
C TYR A 55 0.74 0.77 -4.10
N ARG A 56 0.18 0.98 -5.30
CA ARG A 56 0.89 1.60 -6.42
C ARG A 56 1.33 3.03 -6.09
N HIS A 57 0.46 3.79 -5.42
CA HIS A 57 0.76 5.16 -5.00
C HIS A 57 1.93 5.22 -4.01
N ILE A 58 1.90 4.40 -2.95
CA ILE A 58 2.99 4.34 -1.97
C ILE A 58 4.30 3.83 -2.61
N ALA A 59 4.23 2.88 -3.54
CA ALA A 59 5.39 2.40 -4.27
C ALA A 59 6.08 3.51 -5.08
N ALA A 60 5.30 4.32 -5.81
CA ALA A 60 5.83 5.45 -6.59
C ALA A 60 6.50 6.49 -5.68
N LEU A 61 5.85 6.86 -4.56
CA LEU A 61 6.42 7.79 -3.58
C LEU A 61 7.76 7.30 -3.00
N GLN A 62 7.96 5.99 -2.84
CA GLN A 62 9.24 5.45 -2.39
C GLN A 62 10.36 5.57 -3.43
N GLN A 63 10.02 5.57 -4.72
CA GLN A 63 10.97 5.78 -5.80
C GLN A 63 11.38 7.26 -5.89
N ASP A 64 10.42 8.18 -5.74
CA ASP A 64 10.68 9.63 -5.74
C ASP A 64 11.55 10.07 -4.55
N LEU A 65 11.46 9.37 -3.41
CA LEU A 65 12.26 9.64 -2.21
C LEU A 65 13.70 9.12 -2.30
N HIS A 66 14.09 8.47 -3.41
CA HIS A 66 15.47 8.07 -3.64
C HIS A 66 16.26 9.28 -4.21
N PRO A 67 17.22 9.87 -3.46
CA PRO A 67 17.84 11.16 -3.78
C PRO A 67 18.74 11.16 -5.03
N ASP A 68 18.79 10.06 -5.78
CA ASP A 68 19.63 9.90 -6.97
C ASP A 68 18.86 10.13 -8.29
N SER A 69 17.57 10.46 -8.24
CA SER A 69 16.77 10.70 -9.45
C SER A 69 16.79 12.14 -9.97
N SER A 70 17.67 12.98 -9.41
CA SER A 70 17.92 14.36 -9.86
C SER A 70 19.38 14.52 -10.28
N SER A 71 19.77 13.86 -11.36
CA SER A 71 20.95 14.21 -12.16
C SER A 71 20.80 13.61 -13.54
N GLU A 72 20.17 14.37 -14.45
CA GLU A 72 20.59 14.63 -15.83
C GLU A 72 19.67 15.67 -16.46
#